data_AF-A0A8C0ZWA4-F1
#
_entry.id   AF-A0A8C0ZWA4-F1
#
_cell.length_a   1.000
_cell.length_b   1.000
_cell.length_c   1.000
_cell.angle_alpha   90.00
_cell.angle_beta   90.00
_cell.angle_gamma   90.00
#
_symmetry.space_group_name_H-M   'P 1'
#
loop_
_entity.id
_entity.type
_entity.pdbx_description
1 polymer ?
#
loop_
_entity_poly.entity_id
_entity_poly.type
_entity_poly.pdbx_seq_one_letter_code
_entity_poly.pdbx_strand_id
1 'polypeptide(L)'
;MGQTYPQEDLGLLSVQNQDLIEKNLTLQEHLRQAQPGSPSSPDTAQLAFELHQELASCLQDLQAVCSIVTQRAQGHDPNLSLLLGIHSTQHPGTQLDLQKPDVIRRKLEEVQQLHRDIEDLRTTLSDRYAQDMGENCATQ
;
A
#
# COMPACT_ATOMS: atom_id res chain seq x y z
N MET A 1 5.40 58.06 49.00
CA MET A 1 4.50 57.33 48.08
C MET A 1 5.38 56.83 46.95
N GLY A 2 5.83 55.57 47.01
CA GLY A 2 5.25 54.47 46.24
C GLY A 2 5.73 54.60 44.78
N GLN A 3 6.43 53.67 44.15
CA GLN A 3 6.02 52.29 43.86
C GLN A 3 7.25 51.59 43.20
N THR A 4 7.67 50.43 43.69
CA THR A 4 7.53 49.08 43.09
C THR A 4 8.74 48.57 42.29
N TYR A 5 9.53 47.79 43.02
CA TYR A 5 10.40 46.66 42.69
C TYR A 5 10.55 46.21 41.21
N PRO A 6 11.76 46.29 40.61
CA PRO A 6 12.10 45.51 39.40
C PRO A 6 12.22 44.00 39.67
N GLN A 7 12.09 43.57 40.93
CA GLN A 7 12.30 42.19 41.37
C GLN A 7 11.03 41.32 41.22
N GLU A 8 9.84 41.93 41.23
CA GLU A 8 8.57 41.23 41.01
C GLU A 8 8.39 40.84 39.52
N ASP A 9 8.81 41.72 38.61
CA ASP A 9 8.77 41.51 37.16
C ASP A 9 9.70 40.36 36.73
N LEU A 10 10.89 40.28 37.32
CA LEU A 10 11.85 39.19 37.07
C LEU A 10 11.30 37.83 37.56
N GLY A 11 10.60 37.82 38.69
CA GLY A 11 9.93 36.63 39.22
C GLY A 11 8.80 36.15 38.31
N LEU A 12 7.99 37.08 37.81
CA LEU A 12 6.92 36.79 36.86
C LEU A 12 7.47 36.23 35.54
N LEU A 13 8.55 36.81 35.02
CA LEU A 13 9.23 36.36 33.81
C LEU A 13 9.81 34.95 33.98
N SER A 14 10.37 34.66 35.16
CA SER A 14 10.92 33.34 35.50
C SER A 14 9.83 32.26 35.53
N VAL A 15 8.68 32.55 36.18
CA VAL A 15 7.52 31.65 36.21
C VAL A 15 6.98 31.40 34.80
N GLN A 16 6.89 32.46 33.99
CA GLN A 16 6.43 32.34 32.60
C GLN A 16 7.42 31.52 31.75
N ASN A 17 8.72 31.65 31.97
CA ASN A 17 9.73 30.85 31.28
C ASN A 17 9.65 29.37 31.68
N GLN A 18 9.41 29.08 32.97
CA GLN A 18 9.22 27.72 33.47
C GLN A 18 7.98 27.05 32.84
N ASP A 19 6.85 27.76 32.76
CA ASP A 19 5.64 27.27 32.08
C ASP A 19 5.89 27.01 30.58
N LEU A 20 6.64 27.89 29.92
CA LEU A 20 7.05 27.70 28.52
C LEU A 20 7.94 26.47 28.33
N ILE A 21 8.89 26.22 29.24
CA ILE A 21 9.76 25.04 29.22
C ILE A 21 8.93 23.78 29.42
N GLU A 22 8.01 23.77 30.37
CA GLU A 22 7.11 22.64 30.63
C GLU A 22 6.26 22.34 29.38
N LYS A 23 5.63 23.36 28.79
CA LYS A 23 4.89 23.22 27.54
C LYS A 23 5.76 22.75 26.38
N ASN A 24 6.98 23.25 26.26
CA ASN A 24 7.90 22.82 25.21
C ASN A 24 8.29 21.34 25.38
N LEU A 25 8.52 20.89 26.63
CA LEU A 25 8.81 19.50 26.95
C LEU A 25 7.61 18.60 26.65
N THR A 26 6.40 19.00 27.04
CA THR A 26 5.16 18.28 26.70
C THR A 26 4.96 18.21 25.19
N LEU A 27 5.20 19.30 24.46
CA LEU A 27 5.12 19.33 23.01
C LEU A 27 6.17 18.41 22.36
N GLN A 28 7.42 18.41 22.85
CA GLN A 28 8.45 17.49 22.37
C GLN A 28 8.08 16.03 22.63
N GLU A 29 7.53 15.71 23.80
CA GLU A 29 7.05 14.38 24.13
C GLU A 29 5.87 13.97 23.22
N HIS A 30 4.91 14.87 23.02
CA HIS A 30 3.78 14.64 22.12
C HIS A 30 4.24 14.47 20.67
N LEU A 31 5.21 15.24 20.20
CA LEU A 31 5.81 15.05 18.86
C LEU A 31 6.54 13.71 18.76
N ARG A 32 7.25 13.29 19.81
CA ARG A 32 7.92 11.99 19.88
C ARG A 32 6.92 10.82 19.85
N GLN A 33 5.78 10.96 20.52
CA GLN A 33 4.73 9.93 20.53
C GLN A 33 3.84 9.96 19.27
N ALA A 34 3.65 11.14 18.68
CA ALA A 34 2.85 11.33 17.48
C ALA A 34 3.64 11.06 16.19
N GLN A 35 4.97 10.89 16.24
CA GLN A 35 5.74 10.39 15.10
C GLN A 35 5.29 8.96 14.78
N PRO A 36 4.58 8.70 13.65
CA PRO A 36 4.05 7.39 13.30
C PRO A 36 5.12 6.41 12.79
N GLY A 37 6.38 6.69 13.12
CA GLY A 37 7.53 5.95 12.66
C GLY A 37 8.61 6.14 13.69
N SER A 38 8.62 5.27 14.71
CA SER A 38 9.91 4.81 15.19
C SER A 38 10.76 4.46 13.96
N PRO A 39 12.08 4.75 13.95
CA PRO A 39 12.93 4.13 12.95
C PRO A 39 12.81 2.63 13.19
N SER A 40 11.90 1.98 12.45
CA SER A 40 11.85 0.54 12.31
C SER A 40 13.29 0.14 12.10
N SER A 41 13.79 -0.80 12.91
CA SER A 41 15.18 -1.24 12.80
C SER A 41 15.52 -1.41 11.31
N PRO A 42 16.73 -1.06 10.86
CA PRO A 42 17.08 -1.13 9.44
C PRO A 42 16.68 -2.47 8.81
N ASP A 43 16.78 -3.55 9.58
CA ASP A 43 16.32 -4.90 9.24
C ASP A 43 14.80 -5.00 8.96
N THR A 44 13.95 -4.38 9.77
CA THR A 44 12.48 -4.39 9.57
C THR A 44 12.08 -3.63 8.31
N ALA A 45 12.74 -2.51 8.03
CA ALA A 45 12.49 -1.73 6.82
C ALA A 45 12.94 -2.48 5.56
N GLN A 46 14.07 -3.20 5.62
CA GLN A 46 14.54 -4.07 4.55
C GLN A 46 13.57 -5.24 4.30
N LEU A 47 13.13 -5.94 5.34
CA LEU A 47 12.17 -7.03 5.21
C LEU A 47 10.83 -6.56 4.62
N ALA A 48 10.33 -5.40 5.03
CA ALA A 48 9.10 -4.83 4.48
C ALA A 48 9.23 -4.47 2.98
N PHE A 49 10.44 -4.06 2.57
CA PHE A 49 10.75 -3.79 1.17
C PHE A 49 10.83 -5.07 0.33
N GLU A 50 11.54 -6.08 0.81
CA GLU A 50 11.62 -7.40 0.15
C GLU A 50 10.23 -8.00 -0.02
N LEU A 51 9.40 -7.97 1.04
CA LEU A 51 8.02 -8.42 0.99
C LEU A 51 7.19 -7.66 -0.05
N HIS A 52 7.33 -6.33 -0.11
CA HIS A 52 6.63 -5.52 -1.11
C HIS A 52 7.03 -5.87 -2.54
N GLN A 53 8.31 -6.11 -2.77
CA GLN A 53 8.81 -6.52 -4.08
C GLN A 53 8.23 -7.89 -4.47
N GLU A 54 8.23 -8.85 -3.56
CA GLU A 54 7.68 -10.18 -3.80
C GLU A 54 6.17 -10.13 -4.07
N LEU A 55 5.41 -9.35 -3.28
CA LEU A 55 3.98 -9.13 -3.49
C LEU A 55 3.70 -8.46 -4.84
N ALA A 56 4.55 -7.51 -5.26
CA ALA A 56 4.40 -6.86 -6.56
C ALA A 56 4.65 -7.83 -7.72
N SER A 57 5.65 -8.71 -7.62
CA SER A 57 5.91 -9.76 -8.62
C SER A 57 4.74 -10.74 -8.68
N CYS A 58 4.30 -11.26 -7.53
CA CYS A 58 3.14 -12.16 -7.44
C CYS A 58 1.87 -11.53 -8.05
N LEU A 59 1.65 -10.23 -7.82
CA LEU A 59 0.51 -9.51 -8.39
C LEU A 59 0.57 -9.46 -9.93
N GLN A 60 1.75 -9.18 -10.49
CA GLN A 60 1.95 -9.17 -11.95
C GLN A 60 1.73 -10.54 -12.56
N ASP A 61 2.19 -11.60 -11.90
CA ASP A 61 1.98 -12.99 -12.34
C ASP A 61 0.48 -13.34 -12.34
N LEU A 62 -0.24 -13.00 -11.26
CA LEU A 62 -1.68 -13.25 -11.20
C LEU A 62 -2.45 -12.46 -12.27
N GLN A 63 -2.08 -11.20 -12.54
CA GLN A 63 -2.67 -10.40 -13.61
C GLN A 63 -2.43 -11.04 -14.99
N ALA A 64 -1.21 -11.52 -15.25
CA ALA A 64 -0.89 -12.23 -16.48
C ALA A 64 -1.73 -13.50 -16.63
N VAL A 65 -1.84 -14.30 -15.57
CA VAL A 65 -2.68 -15.51 -15.54
C VAL A 65 -4.15 -15.17 -15.78
N CYS A 66 -4.70 -14.16 -15.10
CA CYS A 66 -6.09 -13.74 -15.31
C CYS A 66 -6.33 -13.33 -16.76
N SER A 67 -5.42 -12.58 -17.37
CA SER A 67 -5.50 -12.21 -18.78
C SER A 67 -5.50 -13.44 -19.70
N ILE A 68 -4.59 -14.39 -19.48
CA ILE A 68 -4.49 -15.62 -20.27
C ILE A 68 -5.79 -16.42 -20.16
N VAL A 69 -6.29 -16.65 -18.94
CA VAL A 69 -7.50 -17.45 -18.72
C VAL A 69 -8.73 -16.75 -19.29
N THR A 70 -8.83 -15.42 -19.18
CA THR A 70 -9.91 -14.63 -19.79
C THR A 70 -9.89 -14.74 -21.31
N GLN A 71 -8.71 -14.57 -21.95
CA GLN A 71 -8.55 -14.72 -23.40
C GLN A 71 -9.00 -16.10 -23.86
N ARG A 72 -8.57 -17.15 -23.14
CA ARG A 72 -8.95 -18.54 -23.43
C ARG A 72 -10.44 -18.80 -23.22
N ALA A 73 -11.04 -18.28 -22.15
CA ALA A 73 -12.47 -18.42 -21.87
C ALA A 73 -13.34 -17.74 -22.94
N GLN A 74 -12.82 -16.69 -23.58
CA GLN A 74 -13.47 -16.02 -24.71
C GLN A 74 -13.18 -16.67 -26.07
N GLY A 75 -12.35 -17.71 -26.12
CA GLY A 75 -11.96 -18.40 -27.36
C GLY A 75 -10.82 -17.74 -28.15
N HIS A 76 -10.11 -16.76 -27.57
CA HIS A 76 -8.96 -16.11 -28.17
C HIS A 76 -7.64 -16.86 -27.88
N ASP A 77 -6.64 -16.65 -28.73
CA ASP A 77 -5.28 -17.13 -28.46
C ASP A 77 -4.62 -16.28 -27.35
N PRO A 78 -4.02 -16.90 -26.32
CA PRO A 78 -3.46 -16.17 -25.21
C PRO A 78 -2.15 -15.47 -25.61
N ASN A 79 -1.84 -14.35 -24.97
CA ASN A 79 -0.58 -13.66 -25.25
C ASN A 79 0.63 -14.55 -24.89
N LEU A 80 1.44 -14.90 -25.89
CA LEU A 80 2.59 -15.80 -25.73
C LEU A 80 3.67 -15.22 -24.79
N SER A 81 3.87 -13.90 -24.77
CA SER A 81 4.82 -13.27 -23.85
C SER A 81 4.38 -13.43 -22.39
N LEU A 82 3.09 -13.22 -22.09
CA LEU A 82 2.53 -13.49 -20.77
C LEU A 82 2.62 -14.98 -20.41
N LEU A 83 2.35 -15.86 -21.38
CA LEU A 83 2.41 -17.31 -21.18
C LEU A 83 3.83 -17.80 -20.86
N LEU A 84 4.85 -17.14 -21.41
CA LEU A 84 6.27 -17.43 -21.17
C LEU A 84 6.84 -16.69 -19.95
N GLY A 85 6.04 -15.94 -19.19
CA GLY A 85 6.51 -15.16 -18.05
C GLY A 85 7.42 -13.98 -18.42
N ILE A 86 7.30 -13.47 -19.66
CA ILE A 86 8.08 -12.33 -20.13
C ILE A 86 7.33 -11.06 -19.78
N HIS A 87 7.59 -10.55 -18.58
CA HIS A 87 7.07 -9.26 -18.14
C HIS A 87 8.01 -8.16 -18.65
N SER A 88 7.47 -7.10 -19.28
CA SER A 88 8.26 -5.88 -19.47
C SER A 88 8.71 -5.42 -18.09
N THR A 89 10.01 -5.37 -17.88
CA THR A 89 10.67 -4.99 -16.63
C THR A 89 10.30 -3.56 -16.28
N GLN A 90 9.11 -3.36 -15.71
CA GLN A 90 8.83 -2.17 -14.93
C GLN A 90 9.81 -2.26 -13.76
N HIS A 91 10.88 -1.47 -13.85
CA HIS A 91 11.92 -1.43 -12.84
C HIS A 91 11.25 -1.37 -11.47
N PRO A 92 11.55 -2.32 -10.56
CA PRO A 92 11.13 -2.15 -9.18
C PRO A 92 11.73 -0.81 -8.74
N GLY A 93 10.85 0.14 -8.44
CA GLY A 93 11.27 1.46 -7.97
C GLY A 93 12.31 1.26 -6.88
N THR A 94 13.41 2.02 -6.97
CA THR A 94 14.54 1.96 -6.04
C THR A 94 14.03 1.88 -4.60
N GLN A 95 14.76 1.25 -3.68
CA GLN A 95 14.36 1.04 -2.26
C GLN A 95 13.66 2.23 -1.55
N LEU A 96 13.96 3.47 -1.97
CA LEU A 96 13.30 4.69 -1.52
C LEU A 96 11.87 4.94 -2.03
N ASP A 97 11.48 4.41 -3.19
CA ASP A 97 10.21 4.73 -3.85
C ASP A 97 9.04 3.95 -3.23
N LEU A 98 9.30 2.71 -2.79
CA LEU A 98 8.32 1.85 -2.13
C LEU A 98 7.96 2.30 -0.70
N GLN A 99 8.75 3.19 -0.09
CA GLN A 99 8.38 3.85 1.17
C GLN A 99 7.45 5.05 0.96
N LYS A 100 7.18 5.46 -0.30
CA LYS A 100 6.27 6.57 -0.56
C LYS A 100 4.82 6.07 -0.47
N PRO A 101 3.95 6.80 0.25
CA PRO A 101 2.54 6.43 0.35
C PRO A 101 1.85 6.34 -1.02
N ASP A 102 2.32 7.11 -2.01
CA ASP A 102 1.78 7.07 -3.37
C ASP A 102 2.02 5.73 -4.10
N VAL A 103 3.16 5.07 -3.87
CA VAL A 103 3.46 3.76 -4.50
C VAL A 103 2.62 2.66 -3.86
N ILE A 104 2.47 2.70 -2.53
CA ILE A 104 1.62 1.76 -1.79
C ILE A 104 0.15 1.93 -2.23
N ARG A 105 -0.33 3.16 -2.38
CA ARG A 105 -1.68 3.44 -2.88
C ARG A 105 -1.90 2.89 -4.29
N ARG A 106 -0.95 3.10 -5.20
CA ARG A 106 -1.02 2.52 -6.55
C ARG A 106 -1.07 0.99 -6.50
N LYS A 107 -0.23 0.36 -5.69
CA LYS A 107 -0.22 -1.10 -5.53
C LYS A 107 -1.55 -1.61 -4.98
N LEU A 108 -2.15 -0.89 -4.03
CA LEU A 108 -3.49 -1.21 -3.52
C LEU A 108 -4.55 -1.14 -4.64
N GLU A 109 -4.51 -0.11 -5.48
CA GLU A 109 -5.41 0.03 -6.64
C GLU A 109 -5.23 -1.13 -7.64
N GLU A 110 -3.99 -1.51 -7.94
CA GLU A 110 -3.67 -2.66 -8.80
C GLU A 110 -4.21 -3.98 -8.22
N VAL A 111 -4.04 -4.22 -6.90
CA VAL A 111 -4.59 -5.39 -6.20
C VAL A 111 -6.12 -5.40 -6.23
N GLN A 112 -6.75 -4.25 -5.98
CA GLN A 112 -8.21 -4.12 -6.02
C GLN A 112 -8.76 -4.37 -7.43
N GLN A 113 -8.05 -3.93 -8.47
CA GLN A 113 -8.44 -4.21 -9.84
C GLN A 113 -8.31 -5.70 -10.15
N LEU A 114 -7.19 -6.33 -9.78
CA LEU A 114 -7.03 -7.77 -9.97
C LEU A 114 -8.16 -8.56 -9.29
N HIS A 115 -8.57 -8.16 -8.09
CA HIS A 115 -9.67 -8.84 -7.40
C HIS A 115 -11.01 -8.74 -8.16
N ARG A 116 -11.28 -7.60 -8.80
CA ARG A 116 -12.44 -7.45 -9.71
C ARG A 116 -12.30 -8.35 -10.95
N ASP A 117 -11.13 -8.36 -11.58
CA ASP A 117 -10.87 -9.17 -12.77
C ASP A 117 -11.06 -10.67 -12.48
N ILE A 118 -10.65 -11.14 -11.29
CA ILE A 118 -10.87 -12.52 -10.83
C ILE A 118 -12.36 -12.81 -10.65
N GLU A 119 -13.13 -11.88 -10.09
CA GLU A 119 -14.58 -12.03 -9.89
C GLU A 119 -15.33 -12.10 -11.23
N ASP A 120 -14.98 -11.22 -12.16
CA ASP A 120 -15.55 -11.20 -13.51
C ASP A 120 -15.19 -12.49 -14.27
N LEU A 121 -13.94 -12.96 -14.12
CA LEU A 121 -13.50 -14.23 -14.70
C LEU A 121 -14.27 -15.41 -14.10
N ARG A 122 -14.48 -15.43 -12.79
CA ARG A 122 -15.26 -16.48 -12.11
C ARG A 122 -16.70 -16.48 -12.61
N THR A 123 -17.31 -15.31 -12.78
CA THR A 123 -18.66 -15.19 -13.34
C THR A 123 -18.71 -15.73 -14.77
N THR A 124 -17.76 -15.31 -15.61
CA THR A 124 -17.65 -15.76 -17.02
C THR A 124 -17.47 -17.28 -17.12
N LEU A 125 -16.59 -17.85 -16.30
CA LEU A 125 -16.38 -19.31 -16.26
C LEU A 125 -17.63 -20.05 -15.77
N SER A 126 -18.35 -19.47 -14.79
CA SER A 126 -19.57 -20.06 -14.27
C SER A 126 -20.70 -20.06 -15.31
N ASP A 127 -20.87 -18.95 -16.05
CA ASP A 127 -21.84 -18.83 -17.13
C ASP A 127 -21.55 -19.82 -18.26
N ARG A 128 -20.27 -19.95 -18.64
CA ARG A 128 -19.83 -20.93 -19.65
C ARG A 128 -20.08 -22.35 -19.19
N TYR A 129 -19.76 -22.67 -17.94
CA TYR A 129 -20.05 -23.98 -17.38
C TYR A 129 -21.55 -24.30 -17.37
N ALA A 130 -22.40 -23.35 -16.98
CA ALA A 130 -23.84 -23.51 -17.02
C ALA A 130 -24.38 -23.70 -18.45
N GLN A 131 -23.83 -22.96 -19.42
CA GLN A 131 -24.16 -23.11 -20.83
C GLN A 131 -23.76 -24.48 -21.37
N ASP A 132 -22.52 -24.92 -21.14
CA ASP A 132 -22.01 -26.22 -21.61
C ASP A 132 -22.81 -27.39 -20.99
N MET A 133 -23.16 -27.29 -19.70
CA MET A 133 -24.01 -28.27 -19.03
C MET A 133 -25.45 -28.27 -19.56
N GLY A 134 -25.97 -27.11 -19.98
CA GLY A 134 -27.27 -26.98 -20.63
C GLY A 134 -27.30 -27.55 -22.05
N GLU A 135 -26.25 -27.28 -22.84
CA GLU A 135 -26.12 -27.74 -24.23
C GLU A 135 -25.91 -29.26 -24.32
N ASN A 136 -25.12 -29.86 -23.42
CA ASN A 136 -24.92 -31.31 -23.36
C ASN A 136 -26.16 -32.12 -22.95
N CYS A 137 -27.22 -31.46 -22.47
CA CYS A 137 -28.49 -32.11 -22.10
C CYS A 137 -29.46 -32.25 -23.30
N ALA A 138 -29.26 -31.50 -24.40
CA ALA A 138 -30.18 -31.47 -25.54
C ALA A 138 -29.82 -32.43 -26.69
N THR A 139 -28.64 -33.06 -26.65
CA THR A 139 -28.12 -33.93 -27.74
C THR A 139 -27.76 -35.36 -27.31
N GLN A 140 -28.51 -35.97 -26.39
CA GLN A 140 -28.43 -37.43 -26.15
C GLN A 140 -29.74 -38.13 -26.44
#